data_AF-A0A9N7LPI1-F1
#
_entry.id   AF-A0A9N7LPI1-F1
#
_cell.length_a   1.000
_cell.length_b   1.000
_cell.length_c   1.000
_cell.angle_alpha   90.00
_cell.angle_beta   90.00
_cell.angle_gamma   90.00
#
_symmetry.space_group_name_H-M   'P 1'
#
loop_
_entity.id
_entity.type
_entity.pdbx_description
1 polymer ?
#
loop_
_entity_poly.entity_id
_entity_poly.type
_entity_poly.pdbx_seq_one_letter_code
_entity_poly.pdbx_strand_id
1 'polypeptide(L)'
;MLVSELAGVSIGLLSTVAVSLGLGAATIMSRGTLAQKQRWLPELMTLEKIAAWAITEPDSDSDAFGGMKTHVKRDGADYILNGQKTFITNGPYADVLLVYAKLDEAGATSSDRRDRPVLIFVLESGMAGLTQGKPFKKMGMMSSPAGELFFDNVRLTPDRLLGESEHHGDGDGRESARANFAVERLGVALMALGIINECHRLCVDYAKTRTLWGKNIGQFQLIQLKLAKMEVARINVENMVFQTLEKFKAGREPTLAEASAIKLYSSEAATDVAMEAVQLFGGNGYMAEYRVEQLARDAKSLMIYAGSNEVQVTHIAKGLLG
;
A
#
# COMPACT_ATOMS: atom_id res chain seq x y z
N MET A 1 16.39 3.48 5.91
CA MET A 1 16.55 4.15 7.21
C MET A 1 15.41 5.13 7.48
N LEU A 2 15.28 6.27 6.78
CA LEU A 2 14.19 7.24 7.01
C LEU A 2 12.79 6.62 7.10
N VAL A 3 12.45 5.74 6.16
CA VAL A 3 11.14 5.04 6.14
C VAL A 3 10.90 4.21 7.41
N SER A 4 11.93 3.54 7.94
CA SER A 4 11.80 2.71 9.14
C SER A 4 11.62 3.56 10.40
N GLU A 5 12.33 4.69 10.51
CA GLU A 5 12.16 5.65 11.60
C GLU A 5 10.75 6.27 11.59
N LEU A 6 10.27 6.69 10.42
CA LEU A 6 8.92 7.22 10.27
C LEU A 6 7.85 6.17 10.56
N ALA A 7 8.06 4.91 10.18
CA ALA A 7 7.16 3.81 10.51
C ALA A 7 7.08 3.56 12.03
N GLY A 8 8.17 3.78 12.76
CA GLY A 8 8.20 3.78 14.23
C GLY A 8 7.41 4.93 14.87
N VAL A 9 6.96 5.94 14.11
CA VAL A 9 6.16 7.08 14.57
C VAL A 9 4.72 7.01 14.05
N SER A 10 4.53 6.92 12.72
CA SER A 10 3.21 6.83 12.10
C SER A 10 3.29 6.15 10.74
N ILE A 11 2.88 4.87 10.68
CA ILE A 11 2.77 4.16 9.40
C ILE A 11 1.70 4.76 8.49
N GLY A 12 0.70 5.45 9.03
CA GLY A 12 -0.34 6.09 8.23
C GLY A 12 0.18 7.30 7.46
N LEU A 13 1.01 8.15 8.09
CA LEU A 13 1.69 9.25 7.38
C LEU A 13 2.59 8.69 6.27
N LEU A 14 3.35 7.64 6.60
CA LEU A 14 4.23 6.99 5.64
C LEU A 14 3.43 6.42 4.46
N SER A 15 2.27 5.81 4.71
CA SER A 15 1.38 5.30 3.66
C SER A 15 0.88 6.42 2.74
N THR A 16 0.48 7.57 3.28
CA THR A 16 0.07 8.73 2.48
C THR A 16 1.19 9.22 1.56
N VAL A 17 2.41 9.37 2.08
CA VAL A 17 3.57 9.79 1.28
C VAL A 17 3.96 8.73 0.26
N ALA A 18 3.96 7.46 0.65
CA ALA A 18 4.32 6.34 -0.22
C ALA A 18 3.34 6.20 -1.39
N VAL A 19 2.04 6.39 -1.18
CA VAL A 19 1.05 6.37 -2.26
C VAL A 19 1.23 7.58 -3.18
N SER A 20 1.43 8.78 -2.63
CA SER A 20 1.59 9.98 -3.44
C SER A 20 2.84 9.92 -4.33
N LEU A 21 4.00 9.66 -3.73
CA LEU A 21 5.28 9.69 -4.42
C LEU A 21 5.62 8.34 -5.08
N GLY A 22 5.49 7.25 -4.33
CA GLY A 22 5.92 5.92 -4.74
C GLY A 22 4.99 5.21 -5.71
N LEU A 23 3.70 5.57 -5.74
CA LEU A 23 2.74 5.01 -6.70
C LEU A 23 2.28 6.07 -7.70
N GLY A 24 1.74 7.19 -7.23
CA GLY A 24 1.21 8.25 -8.08
C GLY A 24 2.28 8.87 -8.98
N ALA A 25 3.25 9.56 -8.38
CA ALA A 25 4.30 10.22 -9.13
C ALA A 25 5.19 9.23 -9.91
N ALA A 26 5.52 8.07 -9.34
CA ALA A 26 6.30 7.04 -10.03
C ALA A 26 5.61 6.52 -11.30
N THR A 27 4.28 6.37 -11.28
CA THR A 27 3.51 5.96 -12.47
C THR A 27 3.53 7.06 -13.54
N ILE A 28 3.41 8.33 -13.16
CA ILE A 28 3.55 9.46 -14.10
C ILE A 28 4.98 9.53 -14.67
N MET A 29 5.98 9.32 -13.83
CA MET A 29 7.39 9.35 -14.23
C MET A 29 7.73 8.24 -15.23
N SER A 30 7.16 7.05 -15.05
CA SER A 30 7.41 5.91 -15.95
C SER A 30 6.67 6.01 -17.27
N ARG A 31 5.39 6.44 -17.26
CA ARG A 31 4.52 6.34 -18.45
C ARG A 31 4.08 7.66 -19.06
N GLY A 32 4.22 8.78 -18.35
CA GLY A 32 3.75 10.08 -18.80
C GLY A 32 4.57 10.65 -19.96
N THR A 33 3.91 11.41 -20.83
CA THR A 33 4.60 12.28 -21.80
C THR A 33 5.40 13.36 -21.06
N LEU A 34 6.32 14.05 -21.76
CA LEU A 34 7.06 15.15 -21.15
C LEU A 34 6.11 16.26 -20.63
N ALA A 35 5.04 16.55 -21.38
CA ALA A 35 4.04 17.53 -20.98
C ALA A 35 3.30 17.11 -19.70
N GLN A 36 2.88 15.84 -19.63
CA GLN A 36 2.24 15.28 -18.43
C GLN A 36 3.16 15.30 -17.21
N LYS A 37 4.44 14.96 -17.40
CA LYS A 37 5.46 15.02 -16.34
C LYS A 37 5.63 16.43 -15.80
N GLN A 38 5.78 17.42 -16.70
CA GLN A 38 5.90 18.83 -16.33
C GLN A 38 4.65 19.36 -15.64
N ARG A 39 3.46 18.87 -16.03
CA ARG A 39 2.19 19.29 -15.46
C ARG A 39 2.00 18.83 -14.02
N TRP A 40 2.32 17.58 -13.69
CA TRP A 40 1.96 17.01 -12.39
C TRP A 40 3.13 16.73 -11.44
N LEU A 41 4.31 16.35 -11.95
CA LEU A 41 5.40 15.93 -11.06
C LEU A 41 5.92 17.03 -10.13
N PRO A 42 6.09 18.30 -10.54
CA PRO A 42 6.66 19.32 -9.67
C PRO A 42 5.89 19.48 -8.35
N GLU A 43 4.57 19.64 -8.40
CA GLU A 43 3.71 19.84 -7.22
C GLU A 43 3.56 18.55 -6.39
N LEU A 44 3.67 17.37 -7.03
CA LEU A 44 3.70 16.10 -6.30
C LEU A 44 5.02 15.89 -5.56
N MET A 45 6.15 16.28 -6.14
CA MET A 45 7.47 16.16 -5.50
C MET A 45 7.65 17.10 -4.31
N THR A 46 6.99 18.26 -4.33
CA THR A 46 6.96 19.20 -3.21
C THR A 46 5.88 18.85 -2.18
N LEU A 47 5.00 17.89 -2.46
CA LEU A 47 3.79 17.56 -1.69
C LEU A 47 2.83 18.76 -1.54
N GLU A 48 2.92 19.75 -2.43
CA GLU A 48 1.90 20.80 -2.56
C GLU A 48 0.57 20.21 -3.06
N LYS A 49 0.67 19.16 -3.88
CA LYS A 49 -0.45 18.30 -4.25
C LYS A 49 -0.20 16.87 -3.77
N ILE A 50 -1.28 16.19 -3.42
CA ILE A 50 -1.27 14.79 -2.99
C ILE A 50 -1.91 13.91 -4.06
N ALA A 51 -1.21 12.85 -4.44
CA ALA A 51 -1.73 11.86 -5.37
C ALA A 51 -2.41 10.67 -4.66
N ALA A 52 -3.42 10.11 -5.33
CA ALA A 52 -4.03 8.82 -5.05
C ALA A 52 -3.88 7.86 -6.24
N TRP A 53 -3.80 6.56 -5.94
CA TRP A 53 -3.68 5.49 -6.93
C TRP A 53 -4.89 4.57 -6.84
N ALA A 54 -5.71 4.55 -7.89
CA ALA A 54 -7.06 4.03 -7.85
C ALA A 54 -7.26 2.80 -8.75
N ILE A 55 -7.15 1.62 -8.14
CA ILE A 55 -7.35 0.31 -8.79
C ILE A 55 -8.52 -0.44 -8.18
N THR A 56 -8.49 -0.69 -6.87
CA THR A 56 -9.42 -1.56 -6.14
C THR A 56 -10.87 -1.09 -6.25
N GLU A 57 -11.78 -2.05 -6.42
CA GLU A 57 -13.23 -1.86 -6.52
C GLU A 57 -13.96 -2.73 -5.49
N PRO A 58 -15.23 -2.39 -5.13
CA PRO A 58 -15.99 -3.15 -4.13
C PRO A 58 -16.03 -4.66 -4.37
N ASP A 59 -16.10 -5.08 -5.63
CA ASP A 59 -16.19 -6.49 -6.02
C ASP A 59 -14.88 -7.04 -6.63
N SER A 60 -13.78 -6.28 -6.57
CA SER A 60 -12.53 -6.62 -7.25
C SER A 60 -11.32 -6.01 -6.54
N ASP A 61 -10.67 -6.84 -5.72
CA ASP A 61 -9.40 -6.50 -5.04
C ASP A 61 -8.28 -7.47 -5.47
N SER A 62 -8.28 -8.71 -4.97
CA SER A 62 -7.28 -9.72 -5.38
C SER A 62 -7.30 -10.04 -6.89
N ASP A 63 -8.47 -9.91 -7.53
CA ASP A 63 -8.65 -10.00 -8.99
C ASP A 63 -8.84 -8.60 -9.60
N ALA A 64 -8.02 -7.62 -9.17
CA ALA A 64 -8.21 -6.19 -9.46
C ALA A 64 -8.44 -5.88 -10.94
N PHE A 65 -7.72 -6.57 -11.83
CA PHE A 65 -7.80 -6.35 -13.27
C PHE A 65 -8.76 -7.28 -13.99
N GLY A 66 -8.97 -8.52 -13.53
CA GLY A 66 -9.96 -9.41 -14.13
C GLY A 66 -11.37 -8.91 -13.83
N GLY A 67 -11.64 -8.66 -12.55
CA GLY A 67 -12.94 -8.26 -12.02
C GLY A 67 -13.36 -6.83 -12.30
N MET A 68 -12.42 -5.93 -12.65
CA MET A 68 -12.67 -4.49 -12.85
C MET A 68 -13.93 -4.20 -13.68
N LYS A 69 -14.77 -3.31 -13.15
CA LYS A 69 -16.02 -2.80 -13.73
C LYS A 69 -15.92 -1.32 -14.10
N THR A 70 -15.02 -0.55 -13.47
CA THR A 70 -14.73 0.83 -13.90
C THR A 70 -14.22 0.79 -15.33
N HIS A 71 -14.84 1.59 -16.18
CA HIS A 71 -14.61 1.56 -17.61
C HIS A 71 -14.65 2.95 -18.24
N VAL A 72 -14.03 3.03 -19.41
CA VAL A 72 -14.12 4.17 -20.30
C VAL A 72 -14.72 3.76 -21.64
N LYS A 73 -15.49 4.66 -22.23
CA LYS A 73 -15.96 4.56 -23.63
C LYS A 73 -15.42 5.74 -24.42
N ARG A 74 -15.03 5.53 -25.67
CA ARG A 74 -14.63 6.62 -26.56
C ARG A 74 -15.86 7.47 -26.92
N ASP A 75 -15.67 8.78 -26.97
CA ASP A 75 -16.65 9.77 -27.40
C ASP A 75 -15.94 10.84 -28.25
N GLY A 76 -15.85 10.57 -29.55
CA GLY A 76 -15.01 11.36 -30.46
C GLY A 76 -13.52 11.19 -30.13
N ALA A 77 -12.86 12.31 -29.80
CA ALA A 77 -11.48 12.28 -29.32
C ALA A 77 -11.38 12.07 -27.80
N ASP A 78 -12.48 12.22 -27.07
CA ASP A 78 -12.51 12.12 -25.61
C ASP A 78 -12.89 10.69 -25.16
N TYR A 79 -12.85 10.48 -23.85
CA TYR A 79 -13.36 9.31 -23.17
C TYR A 79 -14.39 9.71 -22.11
N ILE A 80 -15.36 8.83 -21.88
CA ILE A 80 -16.34 8.95 -20.81
C ILE A 80 -16.08 7.85 -19.78
N LEU A 81 -15.65 8.24 -18.59
CA LEU A 81 -15.34 7.34 -17.48
C LEU A 81 -16.54 7.15 -16.56
N ASN A 82 -16.84 5.89 -16.25
CA ASN A 82 -17.88 5.48 -15.31
C ASN A 82 -17.39 4.36 -14.41
N GLY A 83 -17.76 4.40 -13.12
CA GLY A 83 -17.46 3.33 -12.17
C GLY A 83 -17.32 3.78 -10.74
N GLN A 84 -16.72 2.91 -9.94
CA GLN A 84 -16.47 3.13 -8.52
C GLN A 84 -15.17 2.47 -8.11
N LYS A 85 -14.39 3.17 -7.29
CA LYS A 85 -13.20 2.66 -6.61
C LYS A 85 -13.41 2.71 -5.11
N THR A 86 -12.77 1.81 -4.38
CA THR A 86 -12.87 1.73 -2.92
C THR A 86 -11.52 1.44 -2.29
N PHE A 87 -11.41 1.74 -1.00
CA PHE A 87 -10.15 1.66 -0.22
C PHE A 87 -9.00 2.46 -0.82
N ILE A 88 -9.30 3.55 -1.53
CA ILE A 88 -8.27 4.36 -2.17
C ILE A 88 -7.61 5.25 -1.13
N THR A 89 -6.38 4.91 -0.77
CA THR A 89 -5.51 5.74 0.09
C THR A 89 -5.32 7.11 -0.55
N ASN A 90 -5.39 8.15 0.28
CA ASN A 90 -5.48 9.58 -0.07
C ASN A 90 -6.75 9.97 -0.84
N GLY A 91 -7.55 9.01 -1.32
CA GLY A 91 -8.73 9.24 -2.15
C GLY A 91 -9.66 10.38 -1.70
N PRO A 92 -10.02 10.50 -0.40
CA PRO A 92 -10.87 11.60 0.08
C PRO A 92 -10.30 13.01 -0.09
N TYR A 93 -8.97 13.15 -0.19
CA TYR A 93 -8.26 14.43 -0.14
C TYR A 93 -7.23 14.61 -1.26
N ALA A 94 -7.14 13.67 -2.20
CA ALA A 94 -6.17 13.73 -3.27
C ALA A 94 -6.52 14.83 -4.28
N ASP A 95 -5.51 15.59 -4.68
CA ASP A 95 -5.59 16.60 -5.74
C ASP A 95 -5.44 15.96 -7.13
N VAL A 96 -4.65 14.89 -7.21
CA VAL A 96 -4.34 14.16 -8.44
C VAL A 96 -4.71 12.68 -8.25
N LEU A 97 -5.49 12.12 -9.16
CA LEU A 97 -5.95 10.73 -9.07
C LEU A 97 -5.52 9.95 -10.31
N LEU A 98 -4.74 8.90 -10.12
CA LEU A 98 -4.41 7.95 -11.18
C LEU A 98 -5.45 6.85 -11.18
N VAL A 99 -6.33 6.85 -12.16
CA VAL A 99 -7.49 5.96 -12.24
C VAL A 99 -7.27 4.90 -13.31
N TYR A 100 -7.36 3.63 -12.89
CA TYR A 100 -7.31 2.49 -13.80
C TYR A 100 -8.73 2.11 -14.22
N ALA A 101 -8.94 2.05 -15.53
CA ALA A 101 -10.24 1.76 -16.12
C ALA A 101 -10.09 0.85 -17.34
N LYS A 102 -11.05 -0.05 -17.53
CA LYS A 102 -11.10 -0.88 -18.74
C LYS A 102 -11.64 -0.10 -19.93
N LEU A 103 -11.05 -0.29 -21.10
CA LEU A 103 -11.65 0.18 -22.34
C LEU A 103 -12.87 -0.71 -22.68
N ASP A 104 -14.08 -0.15 -22.60
CA ASP A 104 -15.35 -0.82 -22.87
C ASP A 104 -15.91 -0.40 -24.23
N GLU A 105 -15.51 -1.11 -25.28
CA GLU A 105 -16.04 -0.87 -26.62
C GLU A 105 -16.44 -2.16 -27.32
N ALA A 106 -17.48 -2.07 -28.15
CA ALA A 106 -17.88 -3.13 -29.05
C ALA A 106 -16.76 -3.37 -30.08
N GLY A 107 -16.14 -4.55 -30.05
CA GLY A 107 -15.00 -4.89 -30.93
C GLY A 107 -13.63 -4.85 -30.25
N ALA A 108 -13.56 -4.62 -28.93
CA ALA A 108 -12.37 -4.98 -28.17
C ALA A 108 -12.00 -6.45 -28.46
N THR A 109 -10.70 -6.73 -28.58
CA THR A 109 -10.11 -7.99 -29.09
C THR A 109 -10.55 -9.27 -28.36
N SER A 110 -11.27 -9.16 -27.25
CA SER A 110 -11.89 -10.27 -26.51
C SER A 110 -13.34 -9.93 -26.15
N SER A 111 -14.23 -10.91 -26.33
CA SER A 111 -15.62 -10.84 -25.85
C SER A 111 -15.70 -10.87 -24.31
N ASP A 112 -14.66 -11.35 -23.63
CA ASP A 112 -14.59 -11.35 -22.17
C ASP A 112 -14.08 -9.99 -21.67
N ARG A 113 -14.85 -9.38 -20.77
CA ARG A 113 -14.44 -8.16 -20.07
C ARG A 113 -13.08 -8.33 -19.39
N ARG A 114 -12.73 -9.54 -18.93
CA ARG A 114 -11.49 -9.85 -18.23
C ARG A 114 -10.23 -9.51 -19.01
N ASP A 115 -10.26 -9.67 -20.33
CA ASP A 115 -9.09 -9.49 -21.20
C ASP A 115 -8.98 -8.10 -21.81
N ARG A 116 -10.02 -7.26 -21.64
CA ARG A 116 -10.02 -5.90 -22.19
C ARG A 116 -8.81 -5.10 -21.71
N PRO A 117 -8.26 -4.20 -22.54
CA PRO A 117 -7.15 -3.34 -22.14
C PRO A 117 -7.48 -2.50 -20.91
N VAL A 118 -6.51 -2.37 -20.01
CA VAL A 118 -6.61 -1.46 -18.87
C VAL A 118 -5.81 -0.20 -19.17
N LEU A 119 -6.49 0.94 -19.16
CA LEU A 119 -5.92 2.26 -19.38
C LEU A 119 -5.74 2.99 -18.05
N ILE A 120 -4.81 3.96 -18.03
CA ILE A 120 -4.52 4.78 -16.85
C ILE A 120 -4.84 6.22 -17.21
N PHE A 121 -5.69 6.86 -16.42
CA PHE A 121 -6.04 8.27 -16.59
C PHE A 121 -5.59 9.10 -15.39
N VAL A 122 -5.18 10.34 -15.63
CA VAL A 122 -4.84 11.31 -14.59
C VAL A 122 -5.99 12.32 -14.46
N LEU A 123 -6.69 12.25 -13.33
CA LEU A 123 -7.79 13.13 -12.96
C LEU A 123 -7.33 14.14 -11.92
N GLU A 124 -8.03 15.27 -11.85
CA GLU A 124 -7.82 16.29 -10.83
C GLU A 124 -9.08 16.40 -9.95
N SER A 125 -8.89 16.74 -8.69
CA SER A 125 -10.02 17.00 -7.78
C SER A 125 -10.95 18.08 -8.34
N GLY A 126 -12.24 17.93 -8.11
CA GLY A 126 -13.27 18.89 -8.57
C GLY A 126 -13.70 18.75 -10.03
N MET A 127 -13.17 17.79 -10.79
CA MET A 127 -13.69 17.49 -12.13
C MET A 127 -15.18 17.11 -12.08
N ALA A 128 -15.96 17.58 -13.06
CA ALA A 128 -17.38 17.25 -13.16
C ALA A 128 -17.58 15.72 -13.30
N GLY A 129 -18.52 15.17 -12.53
CA GLY A 129 -18.80 13.73 -12.48
C GLY A 129 -17.90 12.93 -11.53
N LEU A 130 -16.81 13.51 -11.01
CA LEU A 130 -15.95 12.89 -10.00
C LEU A 130 -16.47 13.26 -8.60
N THR A 131 -16.75 12.24 -7.78
CA THR A 131 -17.09 12.43 -6.36
C THR A 131 -16.10 11.67 -5.48
N GLN A 132 -15.44 12.38 -4.56
CA GLN A 132 -14.58 11.81 -3.53
C GLN A 132 -15.40 11.56 -2.26
N GLY A 133 -15.47 10.31 -1.81
CA GLY A 133 -16.17 9.91 -0.60
C GLY A 133 -15.48 10.38 0.68
N LYS A 134 -16.23 10.39 1.79
CA LYS A 134 -15.66 10.70 3.11
C LYS A 134 -14.64 9.63 3.53
N PRO A 135 -13.63 10.00 4.35
CA PRO A 135 -12.69 9.01 4.86
C PRO A 135 -13.37 7.91 5.67
N PHE A 136 -12.97 6.68 5.43
CA PHE A 136 -13.42 5.53 6.20
C PHE A 136 -12.93 5.56 7.65
N LYS A 137 -13.78 5.09 8.56
CA LYS A 137 -13.36 4.68 9.91
C LYS A 137 -12.74 3.29 9.82
N LYS A 138 -11.44 3.21 10.13
CA LYS A 138 -10.64 1.98 10.04
C LYS A 138 -10.19 1.51 11.42
N MET A 139 -9.84 0.23 11.53
CA MET A 139 -9.24 -0.35 12.73
C MET A 139 -7.91 0.34 13.06
N GLY A 140 -6.98 0.38 12.11
CA GLY A 140 -5.67 1.04 12.21
C GLY A 140 -5.44 2.03 11.07
N MET A 141 -4.23 2.57 11.00
CA MET A 141 -3.78 3.54 10.01
C MET A 141 -4.71 4.76 9.93
N MET A 142 -5.16 5.26 11.08
CA MET A 142 -6.14 6.35 11.14
C MET A 142 -5.62 7.65 10.53
N SER A 143 -4.30 7.89 10.57
CA SER A 143 -3.65 9.03 9.92
C SER A 143 -3.50 8.89 8.40
N SER A 144 -3.77 7.71 7.82
CA SER A 144 -3.85 7.52 6.37
C SER A 144 -5.31 7.54 5.93
N PRO A 145 -5.81 8.62 5.31
CA PRO A 145 -7.18 8.66 4.83
C PRO A 145 -7.36 7.70 3.66
N ALA A 146 -8.43 6.91 3.69
CA ALA A 146 -8.82 6.04 2.59
C ALA A 146 -10.33 6.18 2.39
N GLY A 147 -10.80 6.07 1.16
CA GLY A 147 -12.22 6.25 0.85
C GLY A 147 -12.61 5.74 -0.52
N GLU A 148 -13.82 6.12 -0.91
CA GLU A 148 -14.41 5.75 -2.20
C GLU A 148 -14.23 6.87 -3.21
N LEU A 149 -14.18 6.48 -4.47
CA LEU A 149 -14.25 7.40 -5.61
C LEU A 149 -15.40 6.94 -6.50
N PHE A 150 -16.25 7.87 -6.92
CA PHE A 150 -17.34 7.61 -7.84
C PHE A 150 -17.13 8.42 -9.11
N PHE A 151 -17.35 7.77 -10.25
CA PHE A 151 -17.24 8.39 -11.57
C PHE A 151 -18.58 8.22 -12.29
N ASP A 152 -19.25 9.34 -12.53
CA ASP A 152 -20.49 9.42 -13.29
C ASP A 152 -20.25 10.31 -14.51
N ASN A 153 -20.08 9.68 -15.66
CA ASN A 153 -19.87 10.33 -16.96
C ASN A 153 -18.76 11.40 -16.94
N VAL A 154 -17.63 11.09 -16.29
CA VAL A 154 -16.47 11.99 -16.25
C VAL A 154 -15.86 12.06 -17.64
N ARG A 155 -15.86 13.25 -18.25
CA ARG A 155 -15.22 13.50 -19.55
C ARG A 155 -13.72 13.64 -19.39
N LEU A 156 -12.98 12.86 -20.17
CA LEU A 156 -11.52 12.81 -20.16
C LEU A 156 -10.99 13.08 -21.57
N THR A 157 -10.26 14.17 -21.71
CA THR A 157 -9.54 14.52 -22.93
C THR A 157 -8.29 13.63 -23.13
N PRO A 158 -7.74 13.52 -24.35
CA PRO A 158 -6.56 12.70 -24.62
C PRO A 158 -5.34 12.97 -23.72
N ASP A 159 -5.12 14.23 -23.31
CA ASP A 159 -4.00 14.62 -22.43
C ASP A 159 -4.13 14.05 -21.02
N ARG A 160 -5.30 13.53 -20.63
CA ARG A 160 -5.52 12.81 -19.37
C ARG A 160 -5.22 11.32 -19.48
N LEU A 161 -5.20 10.74 -20.68
CA LEU A 161 -4.74 9.36 -20.88
C LEU A 161 -3.22 9.34 -20.70
N LEU A 162 -2.74 8.55 -19.74
CA LEU A 162 -1.32 8.55 -19.41
C LEU A 162 -0.49 8.02 -20.58
N GLY A 163 0.46 8.84 -21.03
CA GLY A 163 1.25 8.61 -22.24
C GLY A 163 0.52 8.94 -23.56
N GLU A 164 -0.70 9.47 -23.51
CA GLU A 164 -1.54 9.90 -24.65
C GLU A 164 -1.76 8.79 -25.70
N SER A 165 -1.60 7.53 -25.26
CA SER A 165 -1.74 6.35 -26.10
C SER A 165 -2.38 5.23 -25.31
N GLU A 166 -3.26 4.49 -25.97
CA GLU A 166 -3.84 3.26 -25.44
C GLU A 166 -2.90 2.06 -25.59
N HIS A 167 -1.92 2.17 -26.48
CA HIS A 167 -0.94 1.15 -26.78
C HIS A 167 0.44 1.56 -26.28
N HIS A 168 1.03 0.71 -25.45
CA HIS A 168 2.38 0.88 -24.91
C HIS A 168 3.21 -0.35 -25.26
N GLY A 169 4.45 -0.16 -25.71
CA GLY A 169 5.37 -1.26 -26.05
C GLY A 169 5.64 -2.19 -24.88
N ASP A 170 5.57 -1.67 -23.65
CA ASP A 170 5.80 -2.39 -22.39
C ASP A 170 4.51 -2.98 -21.78
N GLY A 171 3.42 -3.06 -22.56
CA GLY A 171 2.13 -3.58 -22.12
C GLY A 171 1.18 -2.54 -21.52
N ASP A 172 -0.07 -2.95 -21.28
CA ASP A 172 -1.13 -2.07 -20.79
C ASP A 172 -0.95 -1.67 -19.32
N GLY A 173 -1.97 -1.06 -18.70
CA GLY A 173 -1.91 -0.64 -17.30
C GLY A 173 -1.59 -1.76 -16.31
N ARG A 174 -1.85 -3.03 -16.64
CA ARG A 174 -1.55 -4.17 -15.75
C ARG A 174 -0.05 -4.31 -15.49
N GLU A 175 0.77 -4.17 -16.51
CA GLU A 175 2.23 -4.29 -16.37
C GLU A 175 2.79 -3.14 -15.52
N SER A 176 2.25 -1.93 -15.66
CA SER A 176 2.58 -0.80 -14.79
C SER A 176 2.35 -1.11 -13.32
N ALA A 177 1.20 -1.70 -13.00
CA ALA A 177 0.83 -1.97 -11.64
C ALA A 177 1.65 -3.11 -11.03
N ARG A 178 1.99 -4.14 -11.82
CA ARG A 178 2.84 -5.24 -11.38
C ARG A 178 4.22 -4.78 -10.92
N ALA A 179 4.86 -3.88 -11.68
CA ALA A 179 6.14 -3.29 -11.28
C ALA A 179 6.04 -2.53 -9.95
N ASN A 180 4.99 -1.71 -9.80
CA ASN A 180 4.74 -0.97 -8.57
C ASN A 180 4.46 -1.89 -7.36
N PHE A 181 3.75 -3.01 -7.54
CA PHE A 181 3.45 -3.96 -6.47
C PHE A 181 4.70 -4.58 -5.84
N ALA A 182 5.76 -4.85 -6.61
CA ALA A 182 6.99 -5.39 -6.06
C ALA A 182 7.65 -4.39 -5.07
N VAL A 183 7.69 -3.12 -5.44
CA VAL A 183 8.21 -2.04 -4.59
C VAL A 183 7.30 -1.79 -3.38
N GLU A 184 5.99 -1.80 -3.58
CA GLU A 184 4.99 -1.63 -2.51
C GLU A 184 5.14 -2.71 -1.43
N ARG A 185 5.35 -3.97 -1.81
CA ARG A 185 5.56 -5.10 -0.88
C ARG A 185 6.82 -4.94 -0.04
N LEU A 186 7.90 -4.39 -0.61
CA LEU A 186 9.09 -4.03 0.16
C LEU A 186 8.80 -2.88 1.15
N GLY A 187 7.97 -1.92 0.75
CA GLY A 187 7.45 -0.87 1.62
C GLY A 187 6.71 -1.42 2.85
N VAL A 188 5.92 -2.48 2.68
CA VAL A 188 5.25 -3.17 3.80
C VAL A 188 6.24 -3.79 4.78
N ALA A 189 7.32 -4.40 4.29
CA ALA A 189 8.36 -4.97 5.16
C ALA A 189 9.08 -3.89 5.98
N LEU A 190 9.30 -2.72 5.40
CA LEU A 190 9.85 -1.55 6.11
C LEU A 190 8.87 -1.03 7.19
N MET A 191 7.56 -1.00 6.90
CA MET A 191 6.53 -0.65 7.87
C MET A 191 6.47 -1.66 9.03
N ALA A 192 6.51 -2.95 8.71
CA ALA A 192 6.56 -4.03 9.68
C ALA A 192 7.77 -3.88 10.62
N LEU A 193 8.95 -3.61 10.07
CA LEU A 193 10.16 -3.38 10.87
C LEU A 193 9.99 -2.19 11.84
N GLY A 194 9.40 -1.08 11.38
CA GLY A 194 9.14 0.07 12.25
C GLY A 194 8.20 -0.25 13.42
N ILE A 195 7.13 -1.01 13.18
CA ILE A 195 6.22 -1.48 14.23
C ILE A 195 6.97 -2.39 15.22
N ILE A 196 7.73 -3.36 14.71
CA ILE A 196 8.49 -4.30 15.55
C ILE A 196 9.48 -3.54 16.43
N ASN A 197 10.23 -2.60 15.86
CA ASN A 197 11.20 -1.78 16.58
C ASN A 197 10.54 -1.00 17.74
N GLU A 198 9.40 -0.36 17.48
CA GLU A 198 8.72 0.43 18.51
C GLU A 198 8.08 -0.45 19.58
N CYS A 199 7.41 -1.55 19.19
CA CYS A 199 6.90 -2.53 20.16
C CYS A 199 8.01 -3.09 21.04
N HIS A 200 9.15 -3.47 20.44
CA HIS A 200 10.30 -3.99 21.17
C HIS A 200 10.83 -2.95 22.18
N ARG A 201 11.05 -1.71 21.75
CA ARG A 201 11.51 -0.61 22.61
C ARG A 201 10.56 -0.39 23.79
N LEU A 202 9.27 -0.21 23.52
CA LEU A 202 8.24 0.02 24.55
C LEU A 202 8.17 -1.15 25.55
N CYS A 203 8.24 -2.39 25.07
CA CYS A 203 8.19 -3.57 25.92
C CYS A 203 9.41 -3.72 26.81
N VAL A 204 10.61 -3.48 26.27
CA VAL A 204 11.85 -3.52 27.05
C VAL A 204 11.82 -2.46 28.15
N ASP A 205 11.41 -1.23 27.84
CA ASP A 205 11.31 -0.14 28.80
C ASP A 205 10.29 -0.43 29.90
N TYR A 206 9.10 -0.93 29.53
CA TYR A 206 8.06 -1.30 30.48
C TYR A 206 8.48 -2.49 31.35
N ALA A 207 9.14 -3.49 30.77
CA ALA A 207 9.61 -4.66 31.52
C ALA A 207 10.68 -4.33 32.57
N LYS A 208 11.48 -3.28 32.33
CA LYS A 208 12.50 -2.78 33.25
C LYS A 208 11.92 -1.95 34.41
N THR A 209 10.74 -1.37 34.23
CA THR A 209 10.18 -0.36 35.17
C THR A 209 8.94 -0.85 35.91
N ARG A 210 8.11 -1.71 35.29
CA ARG A 210 6.92 -2.26 35.93
C ARG A 210 7.32 -3.29 36.98
N THR A 211 6.90 -3.07 38.22
CA THR A 211 7.14 -3.99 39.35
C THR A 211 5.89 -4.82 39.66
N LEU A 212 6.05 -6.14 39.80
CA LEU A 212 5.05 -7.05 40.36
C LEU A 212 5.75 -8.02 41.32
N TRP A 213 5.09 -8.37 42.42
CA TRP A 213 5.65 -9.26 43.45
C TRP A 213 7.06 -8.84 43.91
N GLY A 214 7.27 -7.52 44.08
CA GLY A 214 8.53 -6.95 44.57
C GLY A 214 9.69 -6.92 43.58
N LYS A 215 9.50 -7.31 42.31
CA LYS A 215 10.56 -7.25 41.29
C LYS A 215 10.06 -6.74 39.94
N ASN A 216 10.97 -6.22 39.13
CA ASN A 216 10.64 -5.78 37.78
C ASN A 216 10.21 -6.97 36.92
N ILE A 217 9.16 -6.79 36.11
CA ILE A 217 8.56 -7.91 35.38
C ILE A 217 9.54 -8.57 34.39
N GLY A 218 10.55 -7.84 33.92
CA GLY A 218 11.64 -8.38 33.09
C GLY A 218 12.47 -9.48 33.75
N GLN A 219 12.33 -9.72 35.06
CA GLN A 219 12.97 -10.83 35.77
C GLN A 219 12.16 -12.13 35.73
N PHE A 220 10.93 -12.14 35.21
CA PHE A 220 10.14 -13.37 35.04
C PHE A 220 10.46 -14.03 33.69
N GLN A 221 10.69 -15.34 33.71
CA GLN A 221 11.06 -16.11 32.51
C GLN A 221 10.05 -15.99 31.37
N LEU A 222 8.75 -15.90 31.67
CA LEU A 222 7.73 -15.74 30.63
C LEU A 222 7.78 -14.36 29.96
N ILE A 223 8.21 -13.31 30.67
CA ILE A 223 8.45 -11.99 30.06
C ILE A 223 9.73 -12.01 29.24
N GLN A 224 10.80 -12.64 29.75
CA GLN A 224 12.06 -12.82 29.01
C GLN A 224 11.84 -13.59 27.70
N LEU A 225 11.01 -14.63 27.71
CA LEU A 225 10.64 -15.38 26.51
C LEU A 225 9.96 -14.49 25.47
N LYS A 226 9.03 -13.61 25.88
CA LYS A 226 8.36 -12.66 24.97
C LYS A 226 9.36 -11.69 24.35
N LEU A 227 10.20 -11.06 25.17
CA LEU A 227 11.23 -10.12 24.71
C LEU A 227 12.23 -10.81 23.75
N ALA A 228 12.67 -12.03 24.06
CA ALA A 228 13.56 -12.79 23.19
C ALA A 228 12.92 -13.10 21.82
N LYS A 229 11.64 -13.50 21.79
CA LYS A 229 10.92 -13.74 20.54
C LYS A 229 10.74 -12.46 19.72
N MET A 230 10.45 -11.33 20.36
CA MET A 230 10.36 -10.03 19.70
C MET A 230 11.70 -9.64 19.05
N GLU A 231 12.83 -9.86 19.74
CA GLU A 231 14.16 -9.56 19.21
C GLU A 231 14.52 -10.47 18.02
N VAL A 232 14.19 -11.76 18.09
CA VAL A 232 14.38 -12.68 16.96
C VAL A 232 13.59 -12.22 15.73
N ALA A 233 12.33 -11.83 15.91
CA ALA A 233 11.51 -11.27 14.83
C ALA A 233 12.13 -9.99 14.26
N ARG A 234 12.61 -9.09 15.13
CA ARG A 234 13.29 -7.85 14.73
C ARG A 234 14.50 -8.10 13.85
N ILE A 235 15.42 -8.96 14.30
CA ILE A 235 16.64 -9.31 13.56
C ILE A 235 16.31 -9.94 12.21
N ASN A 236 15.34 -10.85 12.17
CA ASN A 236 14.95 -11.52 10.93
C ASN A 236 14.39 -10.52 9.90
N VAL A 237 13.44 -9.69 10.31
CA VAL A 237 12.84 -8.69 9.39
C VAL A 237 13.87 -7.63 8.99
N GLU A 238 14.72 -7.20 9.91
CA GLU A 238 15.83 -6.27 9.63
C GLU A 238 16.76 -6.82 8.55
N ASN A 239 17.21 -8.07 8.71
CA ASN A 239 18.07 -8.74 7.74
C ASN A 239 17.39 -8.86 6.37
N MET A 240 16.12 -9.28 6.31
CA MET A 240 15.37 -9.41 5.05
C MET A 240 15.25 -8.07 4.31
N VAL A 241 14.99 -6.98 5.04
CA VAL A 241 14.90 -5.63 4.48
C VAL A 241 16.25 -5.18 3.94
N PHE A 242 17.31 -5.23 4.75
CA PHE A 242 18.60 -4.70 4.35
C PHE A 242 19.28 -5.53 3.25
N GLN A 243 19.15 -6.85 3.27
CA GLN A 243 19.64 -7.69 2.18
C GLN A 243 18.93 -7.37 0.85
N THR A 244 17.61 -7.16 0.89
CA THR A 244 16.86 -6.76 -0.31
C THR A 244 17.28 -5.40 -0.83
N LEU A 245 17.49 -4.43 0.06
CA LEU A 245 17.99 -3.09 -0.32
C LEU A 245 19.41 -3.15 -0.91
N GLU A 246 20.27 -4.02 -0.39
CA GLU A 246 21.62 -4.24 -0.94
C GLU A 246 21.56 -4.84 -2.36
N LYS A 247 20.71 -5.87 -2.57
CA LYS A 247 20.47 -6.43 -3.90
C LYS A 247 19.95 -5.36 -4.88
N PHE A 248 19.00 -4.54 -4.45
CA PHE A 248 18.44 -3.46 -5.27
C PHE A 248 19.52 -2.46 -5.69
N LYS A 249 20.39 -2.05 -4.76
CA LYS A 249 21.55 -1.17 -5.06
C LYS A 249 22.53 -1.80 -6.04
N ALA A 250 22.65 -3.13 -6.04
CA ALA A 250 23.47 -3.88 -6.98
C ALA A 250 22.77 -4.14 -8.34
N GLY A 251 21.62 -3.51 -8.60
CA GLY A 251 20.84 -3.71 -9.83
C GLY A 251 20.13 -5.06 -9.91
N ARG A 252 19.94 -5.73 -8.77
CA ARG A 252 19.24 -7.02 -8.67
C ARG A 252 17.91 -6.82 -7.97
N GLU A 253 16.87 -6.59 -8.76
CA GLU A 253 15.52 -6.47 -8.22
C GLU A 253 15.00 -7.83 -7.73
N PRO A 254 14.28 -7.87 -6.60
CA PRO A 254 13.64 -9.10 -6.15
C PRO A 254 12.56 -9.52 -7.15
N THR A 255 12.48 -10.82 -7.40
CA THR A 255 11.34 -11.38 -8.12
C THR A 255 10.04 -11.13 -7.37
N LEU A 256 8.90 -11.20 -8.05
CA LEU A 256 7.58 -11.07 -7.41
C LEU A 256 7.40 -12.10 -6.27
N ALA A 257 7.92 -13.32 -6.43
CA ALA A 257 7.87 -14.37 -5.43
C ALA A 257 8.71 -14.04 -4.18
N GLU A 258 9.95 -13.55 -4.37
CA GLU A 258 10.80 -13.09 -3.25
C GLU A 258 10.16 -11.92 -2.51
N ALA A 259 9.66 -10.91 -3.23
CA ALA A 259 8.95 -9.77 -2.61
C ALA A 259 7.70 -10.21 -1.83
N SER A 260 6.98 -11.22 -2.34
CA SER A 260 5.82 -11.82 -1.67
C SER A 260 6.19 -12.54 -0.37
N ALA A 261 7.28 -13.33 -0.39
CA ALA A 261 7.78 -14.04 0.78
C ALA A 261 8.22 -13.07 1.88
N ILE A 262 8.91 -11.99 1.50
CA ILE A 262 9.33 -10.93 2.42
C ILE A 262 8.12 -10.25 3.06
N LYS A 263 7.12 -9.86 2.26
CA LYS A 263 5.90 -9.22 2.78
C LYS A 263 5.11 -10.15 3.70
N LEU A 264 4.94 -11.41 3.32
CA LEU A 264 4.20 -12.41 4.10
C LEU A 264 4.81 -12.53 5.51
N TYR A 265 6.08 -12.92 5.60
CA TYR A 265 6.76 -13.13 6.88
C TYR A 265 6.78 -11.86 7.74
N SER A 266 7.16 -10.73 7.15
CA SER A 266 7.29 -9.47 7.91
C SER A 266 5.94 -8.99 8.46
N SER A 267 4.84 -9.12 7.70
CA SER A 267 3.51 -8.72 8.16
C SER A 267 2.99 -9.58 9.32
N GLU A 268 3.26 -10.88 9.29
CA GLU A 268 2.90 -11.82 10.37
C GLU A 268 3.73 -11.54 11.62
N ALA A 269 5.05 -11.42 11.45
CA ALA A 269 5.96 -11.10 12.55
C ALA A 269 5.59 -9.79 13.25
N ALA A 270 5.26 -8.74 12.50
CA ALA A 270 4.83 -7.47 13.08
C ALA A 270 3.51 -7.58 13.85
N THR A 271 2.56 -8.35 13.33
CA THR A 271 1.27 -8.57 14.00
C THR A 271 1.46 -9.36 15.30
N ASP A 272 2.22 -10.45 15.27
CA ASP A 272 2.52 -11.26 16.45
C ASP A 272 3.25 -10.46 17.53
N VAL A 273 4.27 -9.70 17.14
CA VAL A 273 5.02 -8.82 18.05
C VAL A 273 4.10 -7.76 18.68
N ALA A 274 3.23 -7.13 17.90
CA ALA A 274 2.34 -6.10 18.42
C ALA A 274 1.27 -6.67 19.37
N MET A 275 0.73 -7.86 19.08
CA MET A 275 -0.20 -8.55 19.99
C MET A 275 0.49 -8.99 21.27
N GLU A 276 1.73 -9.47 21.19
CA GLU A 276 2.54 -9.80 22.36
C GLU A 276 2.91 -8.57 23.18
N ALA A 277 3.07 -7.40 22.55
CA ALA A 277 3.29 -6.14 23.24
C ALA A 277 2.07 -5.73 24.08
N VAL A 278 0.86 -5.84 23.51
CA VAL A 278 -0.40 -5.67 24.25
C VAL A 278 -0.45 -6.61 25.45
N GLN A 279 -0.13 -7.90 25.23
CA GLN A 279 -0.15 -8.90 26.29
C GLN A 279 0.87 -8.63 27.42
N LEU A 280 2.08 -8.16 27.07
CA LEU A 280 3.13 -7.83 28.03
C LEU A 280 2.75 -6.64 28.91
N PHE A 281 2.05 -5.66 28.36
CA PHE A 281 1.53 -4.52 29.12
C PHE A 281 0.32 -4.89 30.00
N GLY A 282 -0.36 -6.01 29.72
CA GLY A 282 -1.53 -6.47 30.47
C GLY A 282 -2.72 -5.55 30.28
N GLY A 283 -3.45 -5.22 31.36
CA GLY A 283 -4.60 -4.30 31.30
C GLY A 283 -4.25 -2.94 30.68
N ASN A 284 -3.06 -2.42 30.97
CA ASN A 284 -2.55 -1.18 30.37
C ASN A 284 -2.41 -1.31 28.85
N GLY A 285 -2.01 -2.48 28.34
CA GLY A 285 -1.86 -2.71 26.91
C GLY A 285 -3.17 -2.66 26.13
N TYR A 286 -4.29 -2.78 26.83
CA TYR A 286 -5.63 -2.69 26.24
C TYR A 286 -6.20 -1.27 26.26
N MET A 287 -5.59 -0.35 27.01
CA MET A 287 -6.04 1.04 27.14
C MET A 287 -5.43 1.91 26.04
N ALA A 288 -6.26 2.74 25.40
CA ALA A 288 -5.84 3.64 24.31
C ALA A 288 -4.79 4.70 24.72
N GLU A 289 -4.54 4.89 26.02
CA GLU A 289 -3.45 5.74 26.50
C GLU A 289 -2.06 5.12 26.24
N TYR A 290 -1.97 3.79 26.08
CA TYR A 290 -0.73 3.09 25.78
C TYR A 290 -0.64 2.76 24.30
N ARG A 291 0.46 3.20 23.69
CA ARG A 291 0.69 3.11 22.24
C ARG A 291 0.63 1.70 21.63
N VAL A 292 0.85 0.65 22.43
CA VAL A 292 0.91 -0.74 21.94
C VAL A 292 -0.40 -1.21 21.31
N GLU A 293 -1.55 -0.73 21.77
CA GLU A 293 -2.85 -1.07 21.16
C GLU A 293 -2.98 -0.49 19.75
N GLN A 294 -2.52 0.75 19.56
CA GLN A 294 -2.48 1.40 18.26
C GLN A 294 -1.58 0.62 17.30
N LEU A 295 -0.38 0.23 17.76
CA LEU A 295 0.55 -0.55 16.96
C LEU A 295 -0.04 -1.91 16.54
N ALA A 296 -0.83 -2.56 17.39
CA ALA A 296 -1.52 -3.80 17.06
C ALA A 296 -2.62 -3.59 15.99
N ARG A 297 -3.42 -2.52 16.11
CA ARG A 297 -4.41 -2.14 15.10
C ARG A 297 -3.75 -1.82 13.75
N ASP A 298 -2.63 -1.10 13.79
CA ASP A 298 -1.84 -0.71 12.63
C ASP A 298 -1.19 -1.94 11.97
N ALA A 299 -0.60 -2.86 12.74
CA ALA A 299 0.06 -4.07 12.24
C ALA A 299 -0.89 -4.98 11.46
N LYS A 300 -2.14 -5.13 11.94
CA LYS A 300 -3.12 -6.00 11.27
C LYS A 300 -3.40 -5.61 9.82
N SER A 301 -3.32 -4.31 9.51
CA SER A 301 -3.50 -3.82 8.14
C SER A 301 -2.47 -4.40 7.16
N LEU A 302 -1.24 -4.63 7.62
CA LEU A 302 -0.13 -5.10 6.78
C LEU A 302 -0.36 -6.52 6.25
N MET A 303 -1.20 -7.32 6.91
CA MET A 303 -1.56 -8.67 6.43
C MET A 303 -2.57 -8.63 5.26
N ILE A 304 -3.21 -7.49 5.02
CA ILE A 304 -4.33 -7.33 4.07
C ILE A 304 -3.91 -6.42 2.91
N TYR A 305 -3.39 -5.24 3.23
CA TYR A 305 -2.94 -4.24 2.27
C TYR A 305 -1.75 -4.73 1.41
N ALA A 306 -1.60 -4.17 0.20
CA ALA A 306 -0.62 -4.55 -0.82
C ALA A 306 -0.70 -6.04 -1.24
N GLY A 307 -1.91 -6.58 -1.23
CA GLY A 307 -2.24 -7.98 -1.47
C GLY A 307 -2.25 -8.79 -0.17
N SER A 308 -3.35 -9.50 0.08
CA SER A 308 -3.52 -10.32 1.28
C SER A 308 -2.43 -11.39 1.39
N ASN A 309 -2.18 -11.88 2.60
CA ASN A 309 -1.20 -12.95 2.82
C ASN A 309 -1.50 -14.20 1.99
N GLU A 310 -2.77 -14.53 1.75
CA GLU A 310 -3.18 -15.65 0.89
C GLU A 310 -2.78 -15.43 -0.58
N VAL A 311 -2.88 -14.19 -1.05
CA VAL A 311 -2.39 -13.81 -2.39
C VAL A 311 -0.87 -13.88 -2.46
N GLN A 312 -0.16 -13.52 -1.38
CA GLN A 312 1.30 -13.70 -1.33
C GLN A 312 1.69 -15.17 -1.43
N VAL A 313 1.03 -16.05 -0.68
CA VAL A 313 1.24 -17.51 -0.76
C VAL A 313 1.09 -18.00 -2.20
N THR A 314 0.05 -17.54 -2.90
CA THR A 314 -0.18 -17.91 -4.30
C THR A 314 0.97 -17.44 -5.22
N HIS A 315 1.48 -16.22 -5.05
CA HIS A 315 2.61 -15.71 -5.84
C HIS A 315 3.92 -16.45 -5.54
N ILE A 316 4.16 -16.80 -4.28
CA ILE A 316 5.32 -17.61 -3.88
C ILE A 316 5.25 -18.98 -4.54
N ALA A 317 4.10 -19.66 -4.42
CA ALA A 317 3.90 -20.98 -5.00
C ALA A 317 4.09 -20.97 -6.52
N LYS A 318 3.55 -19.98 -7.23
CA LYS A 318 3.77 -19.81 -8.68
C LYS A 318 5.25 -19.65 -9.01
N GLY A 319 5.96 -18.74 -8.32
CA GLY A 319 7.39 -18.54 -8.58
C GLY A 319 8.27 -19.76 -8.30
N LEU A 320 7.84 -20.66 -7.42
CA LEU A 320 8.54 -21.93 -7.16
C LEU A 320 8.23 -23.02 -8.18
N LEU A 321 7.02 -23.02 -8.75
CA LEU A 321 6.53 -24.10 -9.63
C LEU A 321 6.66 -23.80 -11.12
N GLY A 322 6.84 -22.53 -11.51
CA GLY A 322 6.85 -22.08 -12.91
C GLY A 322 5.47 -21.60 -13.35
#